data_AF-A0A352JTQ1-F1
#
_entry.id   AF-A0A352JTQ1-F1
#
_cell.length_a   1.000
_cell.length_b   1.000
_cell.length_c   1.000
_cell.angle_alpha   90.00
_cell.angle_beta   90.00
_cell.angle_gamma   90.00
#
_symmetry.space_group_name_H-M   'P 1'
#
loop_
_entity.id
_entity.type
_entity.pdbx_description
1 polymer ?
#
loop_
_entity_poly.entity_id
_entity_poly.type
_entity_poly.pdbx_seq_one_letter_code
_entity_poly.pdbx_strand_id
1 'polypeptide(L)'
;MADEKKSEGAFELRVDRNTSPFEAVRMALVQEMKARKFYEECAKVVNHPGAKKMFEFLAAEERKHEDLIQKELDRSFMTEM
;
A
#
# COMPACT_ATOMS: atom_id res chain seq x y z
N MET A 1 32.17 -14.70 -7.57
CA MET A 1 30.92 -14.64 -8.36
C MET A 1 29.88 -14.01 -7.47
N ALA A 2 29.65 -12.70 -7.63
CA ALA A 2 28.57 -12.02 -6.94
C ALA A 2 27.31 -12.27 -7.78
N ASP A 3 26.42 -13.12 -7.26
CA ASP A 3 25.06 -13.22 -7.75
C ASP A 3 24.35 -11.91 -7.41
N GLU A 4 24.37 -10.98 -8.35
CA GLU A 4 23.47 -9.84 -8.40
C GLU A 4 22.04 -10.38 -8.43
N LYS A 5 21.46 -10.59 -7.25
CA LYS A 5 20.01 -10.77 -7.12
C LYS A 5 19.36 -9.49 -7.60
N LYS A 6 19.04 -9.49 -8.88
CA LYS A 6 18.16 -8.56 -9.59
C LYS A 6 17.00 -8.22 -8.64
N SER A 7 17.02 -7.00 -8.10
CA SER A 7 15.94 -6.48 -7.26
C SER A 7 14.69 -6.42 -8.15
N GLU A 8 13.86 -7.44 -8.08
CA GLU A 8 12.58 -7.47 -8.78
C GLU A 8 11.72 -6.31 -8.28
N GLY A 9 11.66 -5.25 -9.08
CA GLY A 9 10.60 -4.27 -9.08
C GLY A 9 10.48 -3.40 -7.84
N ALA A 10 11.46 -2.54 -7.58
CA ALA A 10 11.15 -1.26 -6.95
C ALA A 10 10.23 -0.50 -7.92
N PHE A 11 8.91 -0.66 -7.76
CA PHE A 11 7.93 0.17 -8.43
C PHE A 11 8.09 1.57 -7.83
N GLU A 12 8.97 2.38 -8.43
CA GLU A 12 9.09 3.79 -8.06
C GLU A 12 7.72 4.43 -8.24
N LEU A 13 7.11 4.81 -7.12
CA LEU A 13 5.85 5.53 -7.10
C LEU A 13 6.13 6.94 -7.65
N ARG A 14 6.16 7.06 -8.98
CA ARG A 14 6.46 8.31 -9.67
C ARG A 14 5.16 8.98 -10.06
N VAL A 15 4.71 9.89 -9.22
CA VAL A 15 3.64 10.84 -9.56
C VAL A 15 4.31 12.05 -10.19
N ASP A 16 3.93 12.38 -11.42
CA ASP A 16 4.43 13.56 -12.13
C ASP A 16 3.28 14.37 -12.75
N ARG A 17 3.62 15.38 -13.55
CA ARG A 17 2.63 16.32 -14.13
C ARG A 17 1.67 15.65 -15.13
N ASN A 18 1.99 14.46 -15.62
CA ASN A 18 1.15 13.70 -16.55
C ASN A 18 0.28 12.66 -15.85
N THR A 19 0.50 12.40 -14.56
CA THR A 19 -0.33 11.46 -13.79
C THR A 19 -1.70 12.06 -13.58
N SER A 20 -2.74 11.38 -14.06
CA SER A 20 -4.12 11.83 -13.82
C SER A 20 -4.51 11.64 -12.34
N PRO A 21 -5.47 12.41 -11.80
CA PRO A 21 -5.96 12.20 -10.44
C PRO A 21 -6.41 10.76 -10.20
N PHE A 22 -7.11 10.16 -11.17
CA PHE A 22 -7.56 8.77 -11.09
C PHE A 22 -6.39 7.77 -11.02
N GLU A 23 -5.36 7.98 -11.83
CA GLU A 23 -4.15 7.15 -11.80
C GLU A 23 -3.42 7.28 -10.46
N ALA A 24 -3.27 8.51 -9.95
CA ALA A 24 -2.64 8.76 -8.66
C ALA A 24 -3.38 8.06 -7.51
N VAL A 25 -4.71 8.10 -7.50
CA VAL A 25 -5.53 7.43 -6.47
C VAL A 25 -5.42 5.89 -6.59
N ARG A 26 -5.40 5.34 -7.81
CA ARG A 26 -5.14 3.90 -8.00
C ARG A 26 -3.75 3.49 -7.54
N MET A 27 -2.73 4.31 -7.79
CA MET A 27 -1.37 4.08 -7.29
C MET A 27 -1.33 4.09 -5.76
N ALA A 28 -2.05 5.03 -5.13
CA ALA A 28 -2.18 5.09 -3.68
C ALA A 28 -2.80 3.80 -3.11
N LEU A 29 -3.91 3.31 -3.68
CA LEU A 29 -4.54 2.05 -3.25
C LEU A 29 -3.57 0.87 -3.27
N VAL A 30 -2.81 0.72 -4.36
CA VAL A 30 -1.80 -0.34 -4.49
C VAL A 30 -0.70 -0.17 -3.43
N GLN A 31 -0.35 1.06 -3.08
CA GLN A 31 0.66 1.33 -2.07
C GLN A 31 0.18 0.99 -0.66
N GLU A 32 -1.08 1.28 -0.33
CA GLU A 32 -1.68 0.88 0.94
C GLU A 32 -1.73 -0.64 1.08
N MET A 33 -2.13 -1.37 0.02
CA MET A 33 -2.13 -2.84 0.02
C MET A 33 -0.74 -3.44 0.28
N LYS A 34 0.31 -2.82 -0.28
CA LYS A 34 1.69 -3.23 -0.05
C LYS A 34 2.13 -2.92 1.38
N ALA A 35 1.80 -1.74 1.91
CA ALA A 35 2.13 -1.33 3.26
C ALA A 35 1.46 -2.24 4.30
N ARG A 36 0.16 -2.53 4.13
CA ARG A 36 -0.56 -3.49 4.98
C ARG A 36 0.13 -4.84 5.00
N LYS A 37 0.40 -5.42 3.82
CA LYS A 37 1.07 -6.73 3.72
C LYS A 37 2.45 -6.69 4.39
N PHE A 38 3.20 -5.61 4.19
CA PHE A 38 4.50 -5.44 4.84
C PHE A 38 4.38 -5.46 6.37
N TYR A 39 3.44 -4.71 6.95
CA TYR A 39 3.23 -4.71 8.39
C TYR A 39 2.68 -6.03 8.93
N GLU A 40 1.81 -6.72 8.19
CA GLU A 40 1.36 -8.07 8.52
C GLU A 40 2.54 -9.06 8.57
N GLU A 41 3.47 -8.99 7.61
CA GLU A 41 4.68 -9.81 7.62
C GLU A 41 5.64 -9.42 8.76
N CYS A 42 5.81 -8.14 9.04
CA CYS A 42 6.56 -7.69 10.21
C CYS A 42 5.98 -8.29 11.49
N ALA A 43 4.67 -8.14 11.74
CA ALA A 43 3.99 -8.67 12.93
C ALA A 43 4.20 -10.18 13.15
N LYS A 44 4.40 -10.96 12.09
CA LYS A 44 4.68 -12.40 12.16
C LYS A 44 6.11 -12.73 12.62
N VAL A 45 7.09 -11.89 12.31
CA VAL A 45 8.51 -12.20 12.53
C VAL A 45 9.12 -11.55 13.77
N VAL A 46 8.47 -10.52 14.34
CA VAL A 46 8.93 -9.89 15.59
C VAL A 46 8.57 -10.73 16.81
N ASN A 47 9.53 -10.85 17.74
CA ASN A 47 9.35 -11.53 19.02
C ASN A 47 8.87 -10.61 20.15
N HIS A 48 9.16 -9.31 20.08
CA HIS A 48 8.79 -8.35 21.12
C HIS A 48 7.27 -8.04 21.07
N PRO A 49 6.50 -8.31 22.14
CA PRO A 49 5.04 -8.18 22.12
C PRO A 49 4.55 -6.77 21.79
N GLY A 50 5.26 -5.73 22.25
CA GLY A 50 4.90 -4.34 21.96
C GLY A 50 5.08 -3.99 20.49
N ALA A 51 6.12 -4.52 19.84
CA ALA A 51 6.37 -4.25 18.43
C ALA A 51 5.42 -5.07 17.54
N LYS A 52 5.05 -6.29 17.94
CA LYS A 52 3.97 -7.06 17.28
C LYS A 52 2.66 -6.27 17.27
N LYS A 53 2.22 -5.77 18.44
CA LYS A 53 1.00 -4.95 18.54
C LYS A 53 1.07 -3.68 17.69
N MET A 54 2.23 -3.03 17.63
CA MET A 54 2.43 -1.85 16.80
C MET A 54 2.23 -2.18 15.31
N PHE A 55 2.83 -3.26 14.80
CA PHE A 55 2.66 -3.64 13.39
C PHE A 55 1.24 -4.13 13.08
N GLU A 56 0.59 -4.85 14.00
CA GLU A 56 -0.83 -5.22 13.86
C GLU A 56 -1.72 -3.98 13.77
N PHE A 57 -1.44 -2.96 14.59
CA PHE A 57 -2.14 -1.67 14.54
C PHE A 57 -1.92 -0.98 13.18
N LEU A 58 -0.67 -0.87 12.72
CA LEU A 58 -0.36 -0.24 11.44
C LEU A 58 -1.03 -0.97 10.27
N ALA A 59 -0.98 -2.30 10.24
CA ALA A 59 -1.68 -3.09 9.22
C ALA A 59 -3.21 -2.83 9.21
N ALA A 60 -3.81 -2.64 10.39
CA ALA A 60 -5.21 -2.30 10.52
C ALA A 60 -5.54 -0.87 10.03
N GLU A 61 -4.64 0.09 10.25
CA GLU A 61 -4.80 1.46 9.70
C GLU A 61 -4.72 1.45 8.17
N GLU A 62 -3.74 0.75 7.58
CA GLU A 62 -3.65 0.67 6.11
C GLU A 62 -4.87 -0.01 5.49
N ARG A 63 -5.49 -0.97 6.19
CA ARG A 63 -6.77 -1.54 5.74
C ARG A 63 -7.89 -0.50 5.68
N LYS A 64 -7.95 0.42 6.65
CA LYS A 64 -8.93 1.52 6.63
C LYS A 64 -8.65 2.48 5.49
N HIS A 65 -7.38 2.75 5.20
CA HIS A 65 -6.99 3.58 4.05
C HIS A 65 -7.39 2.92 2.72
N GLU A 66 -7.14 1.62 2.53
CA GLU A 66 -7.62 0.84 1.37
C GLU A 66 -9.13 1.00 1.19
N ASP A 67 -9.91 0.77 2.26
CA ASP A 67 -11.37 0.85 2.20
C ASP A 67 -11.87 2.26 1.87
N LEU A 68 -11.21 3.32 2.36
CA LEU A 68 -11.53 4.71 2.03
C LEU A 68 -11.24 5.01 0.56
N ILE A 69 -10.04 4.65 0.08
CA ILE A 69 -9.63 4.92 -1.30
C ILE A 69 -10.54 4.16 -2.28
N GLN A 70 -10.86 2.90 -1.99
CA GLN A 70 -11.76 2.10 -2.83
C GLN A 70 -13.15 2.75 -2.93
N LYS A 71 -13.71 3.23 -1.81
CA LYS A 71 -15.01 3.92 -1.81
C LYS A 71 -14.98 5.20 -2.66
N GLU A 72 -13.90 5.97 -2.62
CA GLU A 72 -13.78 7.18 -3.43
C GLU A 72 -13.61 6.87 -4.92
N LEU A 73 -12.89 5.81 -5.27
CA LEU A 73 -12.80 5.31 -6.64
C LEU A 73 -14.18 4.87 -7.16
N ASP A 74 -14.91 4.08 -6.37
CA ASP A 74 -16.24 3.59 -6.73
C ASP A 74 -17.23 4.74 -6.90
N ARG A 75 -17.22 5.73 -6.00
CA ARG A 75 -18.05 6.95 -6.09
C ARG A 75 -17.74 7.75 -7.35
N SER A 76 -16.45 7.97 -7.62
CA SER A 76 -16.01 8.76 -8.78
C SER A 76 -16.44 8.08 -10.08
N PHE A 77 -16.36 6.74 -10.15
CA PHE A 77 -16.86 5.95 -11.26
C PHE A 77 -18.37 6.09 -11.50
N MET A 78 -19.17 6.19 -10.42
CA MET A 78 -20.63 6.33 -10.52
C MET A 78 -21.08 7.75 -10.90
N THR A 79 -20.21 8.75 -10.77
CA THR A 79 -20.55 10.16 -11.05
C THR A 79 -20.28 10.54 -12.51
N GLU A 80 -19.47 9.75 -13.23
CA GLU A 80 -19.17 9.96 -14.66
C GLU A 80 -20.05 9.13 -15.62
N MET A 81 -21.03 8.38 -15.11
CA MET A 81 -22.09 7.71 -15.90
C MET A 81 -23.35 8.58 -16.01
#